data_AF-A0A1F3CCS6-F1
#
_entry.id   AF-A0A1F3CCS6-F1
#
_cell.length_a   1.000
_cell.length_b   1.000
_cell.length_c   1.000
_cell.angle_alpha   90.00
_cell.angle_beta   90.00
_cell.angle_gamma   90.00
#
_symmetry.space_group_name_H-M   'P 1'
#
loop_
_entity.id
_entity.type
_entity.pdbx_description
1 polymer ?
#
loop_
_entity_poly.entity_id
_entity_poly.type
_entity_poly.pdbx_seq_one_letter_code
_entity_poly.pdbx_strand_id
1 'polypeptide(L)'
;MGLTYLKNVSTLELNVNKCTGCLMCVFVCPHNVFKITNKKSQIINKDFCMECGACQRNCPENAIKVTTGVGCAGGIILGYIKGTAPDCGCDGSSECC
;
A
#
# COMPACT_ATOMS: atom_id res chain seq x y z
N MET A 1 -9.08 -10.02 -13.47
CA MET A 1 -8.35 -10.82 -12.46
C MET A 1 -7.71 -9.86 -11.47
N GLY A 2 -8.31 -9.66 -10.30
CA GLY A 2 -7.78 -8.77 -9.27
C GLY A 2 -6.85 -9.54 -8.34
N LEU A 3 -5.56 -9.20 -8.34
CA LEU A 3 -4.57 -9.79 -7.45
C LEU A 3 -4.67 -9.10 -6.09
N THR A 4 -5.36 -9.73 -5.14
CA THR A 4 -5.28 -9.35 -3.72
C THR A 4 -3.94 -9.85 -3.17
N TYR A 5 -3.09 -8.96 -2.67
CA TYR A 5 -1.84 -9.37 -2.03
C TYR A 5 -2.10 -9.92 -0.64
N LEU A 6 -2.60 -9.08 0.26
CA LEU A 6 -3.00 -9.44 1.62
C LEU A 6 -4.08 -8.46 2.09
N LYS A 7 -5.08 -8.98 2.82
CA LYS A 7 -6.22 -8.19 3.28
C LYS A 7 -5.87 -7.39 4.54
N ASN A 8 -6.18 -6.10 4.55
CA ASN A 8 -6.09 -5.22 5.72
C ASN A 8 -4.69 -5.05 6.34
N VAL A 9 -3.62 -5.31 5.60
CA VAL A 9 -2.23 -5.17 6.11
C VAL A 9 -1.49 -3.97 5.53
N SER A 10 -1.98 -3.37 4.45
CA SER A 10 -1.24 -2.29 3.79
C SER A 10 -1.17 -1.03 4.65
N THR A 11 0.03 -0.49 4.76
CA THR A 11 0.36 0.80 5.40
C THR A 11 -0.04 2.02 4.56
N LEU A 12 -0.64 1.80 3.37
CA LEU A 12 -0.99 2.88 2.46
C LEU A 12 -2.01 3.85 3.08
N GLU A 13 -1.66 5.13 3.05
CA GLU A 13 -2.48 6.25 3.50
C GLU A 13 -2.50 7.38 2.46
N LEU A 14 -3.64 8.05 2.36
CA LEU A 14 -3.84 9.20 1.48
C LEU A 14 -4.46 10.36 2.26
N ASN A 15 -3.78 11.50 2.28
CA ASN A 15 -4.31 12.76 2.78
C ASN A 15 -5.03 13.52 1.66
N VAL A 16 -6.37 13.46 1.68
CA VAL A 16 -7.23 14.07 0.65
C VAL A 16 -7.10 15.60 0.62
N ASN A 17 -6.82 16.24 1.76
CA ASN A 17 -6.70 17.70 1.85
C ASN A 17 -5.47 18.21 1.09
N LYS A 18 -4.37 17.45 1.11
CA LYS A 18 -3.14 17.77 0.35
C LYS A 18 -3.23 17.38 -1.12
N CYS A 19 -4.07 16.42 -1.49
CA CYS A 19 -4.15 15.93 -2.87
C CYS A 19 -4.65 17.02 -3.82
N THR A 20 -3.95 17.29 -4.92
CA THR A 20 -4.39 18.26 -5.96
C THR A 20 -5.11 17.59 -7.13
N GLY A 21 -5.18 16.25 -7.16
CA GLY A 21 -5.82 15.52 -8.25
C GLY A 21 -4.96 15.37 -9.50
N CYS A 22 -3.62 15.52 -9.40
CA CYS A 22 -2.67 15.49 -10.52
C CYS A 22 -2.49 14.13 -11.23
N LEU A 23 -3.27 13.10 -10.86
CA LEU A 23 -3.27 11.76 -11.46
C LEU A 23 -1.96 10.93 -11.37
N MET A 24 -0.86 11.48 -10.87
CA MET A 24 0.43 10.76 -10.80
C MET A 24 0.31 9.38 -10.13
N CYS A 25 -0.41 9.30 -9.00
CA CYS A 25 -0.64 8.03 -8.30
C CYS A 25 -1.38 6.97 -9.12
N VAL A 26 -2.25 7.37 -10.06
CA VAL A 26 -2.97 6.46 -10.97
C VAL A 26 -2.01 5.97 -12.05
N PHE A 27 -1.20 6.85 -12.62
CA PHE A 27 -0.26 6.48 -13.69
C PHE A 27 0.86 5.56 -13.23
N VAL A 28 1.40 5.77 -12.02
CA VAL A 28 2.53 4.99 -11.51
C VAL A 28 2.12 3.70 -10.80
N CYS A 29 0.83 3.46 -10.58
CA CYS A 29 0.33 2.29 -9.87
C CYS A 29 -0.21 1.26 -10.86
N PRO A 30 0.56 0.21 -11.20
CA PRO A 30 0.10 -0.83 -12.14
C PRO A 30 -1.01 -1.72 -11.55
N HIS A 31 -1.26 -1.62 -10.24
CA HIS A 31 -2.24 -2.42 -9.51
C HIS A 31 -3.62 -1.76 -9.39
N ASN A 32 -3.83 -0.60 -10.02
CA ASN A 32 -5.12 0.13 -9.97
C ASN A 32 -5.66 0.33 -8.55
N VAL A 33 -4.78 0.72 -7.63
CA VAL A 33 -5.13 1.02 -6.22
C VAL A 33 -5.92 2.32 -6.11
N PHE A 34 -5.67 3.27 -7.01
CA PHE A 34 -6.22 4.61 -6.96
C PHE A 34 -7.26 4.87 -8.06
N LYS A 35 -8.22 5.73 -7.76
CA LYS A 35 -9.16 6.33 -8.71
C LYS A 35 -9.28 7.82 -8.44
N ILE A 36 -9.62 8.61 -9.45
CA ILE A 36 -9.98 10.02 -9.27
C ILE A 36 -11.49 10.15 -9.13
N THR A 37 -11.91 10.80 -8.04
CA THR A 37 -13.30 11.17 -7.77
C THR A 37 -13.32 12.62 -7.31
N ASN A 38 -14.21 13.46 -7.84
CA ASN A 38 -14.33 14.88 -7.46
C ASN A 38 -13.00 15.66 -7.49
N LYS A 39 -12.19 15.45 -8.53
CA LYS A 39 -10.85 16.08 -8.70
C LYS A 39 -9.84 15.74 -7.58
N LYS A 40 -10.08 14.69 -6.80
CA LYS A 40 -9.14 14.18 -5.78
C LYS A 40 -8.90 12.70 -5.99
N SER A 41 -7.75 12.22 -5.53
CA SER A 41 -7.47 10.78 -5.50
C SER A 41 -8.27 10.10 -4.39
N GLN A 42 -8.64 8.85 -4.63
CA GLN A 42 -9.30 7.96 -3.69
C GLN A 42 -8.67 6.58 -3.79
N ILE A 43 -8.44 5.93 -2.65
CA ILE A 43 -7.98 4.53 -2.58
C ILE A 43 -9.20 3.63 -2.76
N ILE A 44 -9.21 2.80 -3.81
CA ILE A 44 -10.32 1.89 -4.13
C ILE A 44 -9.99 0.42 -3.90
N ASN A 45 -8.71 0.04 -4.01
CA ASN A 45 -8.25 -1.34 -3.84
C ASN A 45 -7.01 -1.38 -2.94
N LYS A 46 -7.18 -1.02 -1.66
CA LYS A 46 -6.05 -0.91 -0.72
C LYS A 46 -5.25 -2.23 -0.61
N ASP A 47 -5.93 -3.37 -0.64
CA ASP A 47 -5.31 -4.71 -0.56
C ASP A 47 -4.54 -5.14 -1.83
N PHE A 48 -4.59 -4.33 -2.89
CA PHE A 48 -3.77 -4.55 -4.11
C PHE A 48 -2.43 -3.81 -4.02
N CYS A 49 -2.22 -3.01 -2.98
CA CYS A 49 -0.97 -2.31 -2.74
C CYS A 49 0.12 -3.31 -2.33
N MET A 50 1.15 -3.44 -3.16
CA MET A 50 2.37 -4.21 -2.84
C MET A 50 3.43 -3.38 -2.11
N GLU A 51 3.08 -2.17 -1.66
CA GLU A 51 3.96 -1.28 -0.87
C GLU A 51 5.27 -0.87 -1.57
N CYS A 52 5.27 -0.77 -2.90
CA CYS A 52 6.47 -0.41 -3.69
C CYS A 52 6.91 1.07 -3.56
N GLY A 53 6.06 1.93 -3.01
CA GLY A 53 6.35 3.36 -2.78
C GLY A 53 6.31 4.25 -4.03
N ALA A 54 5.98 3.73 -5.22
CA ALA A 54 5.98 4.53 -6.44
C ALA A 54 5.02 5.73 -6.37
N CYS A 55 3.82 5.54 -5.81
CA CYS A 55 2.83 6.60 -5.64
C CYS A 55 3.28 7.70 -4.65
N GLN A 56 3.95 7.32 -3.56
CA GLN A 56 4.53 8.27 -2.60
C GLN A 56 5.64 9.09 -3.25
N ARG A 57 6.60 8.46 -3.94
CA ARG A 57 7.74 9.14 -4.57
C ARG A 57 7.33 10.12 -5.68
N ASN A 58 6.22 9.86 -6.36
CA ASN A 58 5.75 10.68 -7.48
C ASN A 58 4.61 11.64 -7.09
N CYS A 59 4.26 11.73 -5.80
CA CYS A 59 3.24 12.68 -5.36
C CYS A 59 3.89 14.06 -5.09
N PRO A 60 3.64 15.09 -5.93
CA PRO A 60 4.26 16.40 -5.75
C PRO A 60 3.88 17.06 -4.42
N GLU A 61 2.69 16.75 -3.90
CA GLU A 61 2.15 17.34 -2.66
C GLU A 61 2.48 16.52 -1.40
N ASN A 62 3.21 15.41 -1.55
CA ASN A 62 3.46 14.46 -0.46
C ASN A 62 2.16 14.04 0.26
N ALA A 63 1.07 13.87 -0.52
CA ALA A 63 -0.24 13.52 -0.01
C ALA A 63 -0.40 12.02 0.28
N ILE A 64 0.53 11.18 -0.20
CA ILE A 64 0.48 9.73 -0.06
C ILE A 64 1.62 9.26 0.83
N LYS A 65 1.33 8.37 1.76
CA LYS A 65 2.31 7.67 2.60
C LYS A 65 2.16 6.16 2.45
N VAL A 66 3.28 5.45 2.40
CA VAL A 66 3.34 4.00 2.44
C VAL A 66 4.71 3.60 2.97
N THR A 67 4.73 2.67 3.92
CA THR A 67 5.98 2.07 4.41
C THR A 67 6.45 1.09 3.35
N THR A 68 7.59 1.39 2.71
CA THR A 68 8.13 0.53 1.66
C THR A 68 8.93 -0.60 2.26
N GLY A 69 8.68 -1.83 1.83
CA GLY A 69 9.45 -2.98 2.28
C GLY A 69 8.89 -4.29 1.75
N VAL A 70 9.63 -5.38 1.98
CA VAL A 70 9.18 -6.75 1.67
C VAL A 70 8.34 -7.36 2.79
N GLY A 71 7.80 -6.54 3.71
CA GLY A 71 7.27 -6.98 5.00
C GLY A 71 6.30 -8.16 4.92
N CYS A 72 5.25 -8.00 4.12
CA CYS A 72 4.26 -9.03 3.83
C CYS A 72 4.86 -10.28 3.15
N ALA A 73 5.84 -10.11 2.26
CA ALA A 73 6.50 -11.23 1.59
C ALA A 73 7.36 -12.03 2.58
N GLY A 74 8.02 -11.36 3.53
CA GLY A 74 8.76 -12.00 4.62
C GLY A 74 7.84 -12.86 5.50
N GLY A 75 6.70 -12.31 5.94
CA GLY A 75 5.70 -13.05 6.72
C GLY A 75 5.12 -14.25 5.97
N ILE A 76 4.88 -14.11 4.66
CA ILE A 76 4.43 -15.22 3.80
C ILE A 76 5.50 -16.29 3.66
N ILE A 77 6.74 -15.92 3.30
CA ILE A 77 7.84 -16.87 3.11
C ILE A 77 8.13 -17.62 4.41
N LEU A 78 8.17 -16.92 5.55
CA LEU A 78 8.38 -17.53 6.85
C LEU A 78 7.20 -18.42 7.27
N GLY A 79 5.95 -17.99 7.01
CA GLY A 79 4.77 -18.82 7.24
C GLY A 79 4.81 -20.12 6.45
N TYR A 80 5.19 -20.07 5.17
CA TYR A 80 5.39 -21.27 4.35
C TYR A 80 6.51 -22.17 4.88
N ILE A 81 7.64 -21.61 5.29
CA ILE A 81 8.77 -22.40 5.84
C ILE A 81 8.40 -23.04 7.19
N LYS A 82 7.68 -22.31 8.06
CA LYS A 82 7.33 -22.76 9.41
C LYS A 82 6.02 -23.57 9.47
N GLY A 83 5.25 -23.60 8.38
CA GLY A 83 3.90 -24.19 8.36
C GLY A 83 2.90 -23.41 9.21
N THR A 84 3.17 -22.13 9.50
CA THR A 84 2.29 -21.25 10.28
C THR A 84 1.52 -20.31 9.36
N ALA A 85 0.37 -19.80 9.82
CA ALA A 85 -0.33 -18.76 9.08
C ALA A 85 0.60 -17.54 8.91
N PRO A 86 0.59 -16.88 7.74
CA PRO A 86 1.40 -15.69 7.52
C PRO A 86 0.89 -14.58 8.44
N ASP A 87 1.71 -14.17 9.38
CA ASP A 87 1.47 -13.04 10.25
C ASP A 87 2.53 -11.96 10.02
N CYS A 88 2.18 -10.72 10.34
CA CYS A 88 3.05 -9.56 10.16
C CYS A 88 3.97 -9.34 11.38
N GLY A 89 4.04 -10.30 12.31
CA GLY A 89 4.96 -10.26 13.47
C GLY A 89 4.87 -8.98 14.32
N CYS A 90 3.70 -8.36 14.45
CA CYS A 90 3.54 -7.13 15.23
C CYS A 90 3.49 -7.43 16.73
N ASP A 91 4.63 -7.38 17.41
CA ASP A 91 4.74 -7.61 18.86
C ASP A 91 4.58 -6.33 19.72
N GLY A 92 3.91 -5.30 19.19
CA GLY A 92 3.57 -4.08 19.94
C GLY A 92 4.71 -3.08 20.07
N SER A 93 5.89 -3.37 19.53
CA SER A 93 6.82 -2.33 19.12
C SER A 93 6.32 -1.70 17.82
N SER A 94 6.40 -0.38 17.70
CA SER A 94 5.79 0.42 16.62
C SER A 94 6.39 0.21 15.22
N GLU A 95 7.07 -0.90 14.99
CA GLU A 95 7.71 -1.28 13.73
C GLU A 95 7.27 -2.70 13.39
N CYS A 96 6.14 -2.81 12.71
CA CYS A 96 5.81 -4.03 11.99
C CYS A 96 6.64 -4.01 10.69
N CYS A 97 7.68 -4.84 10.68
CA CYS A 97 8.79 -4.89 9.71
C CYS A 97 9.91 -3.87 9.94
#